data_AF-A0A7S1LVH0-F1
#
_entry.id   AF-A0A7S1LVH0-F1
#
_cell.length_a   1.000
_cell.length_b   1.000
_cell.length_c   1.000
_cell.angle_alpha   90.00
_cell.angle_beta   90.00
_cell.angle_gamma   90.00
#
_symmetry.space_group_name_H-M   'P 1'
#
loop_
_entity.id
_entity.type
_entity.pdbx_description
1 polymer ?
#
loop_
_entity_poly.entity_id
_entity_poly.type
_entity_poly.pdbx_seq_one_letter_code
_entity_poly.pdbx_strand_id
1 'polypeptide(L)'
;LLLPEEACRTAKCQELQRATAFDAGMWAAYLVCASSPAKEVAEVLALHSPMDSNKALLWLDLLDAAEPLIRDAIPSFDGTLFLHANLAISLNCFGCQLPMPDGSRPGDFVGYGVFRLACRMNHSCDPNVSCQTQDASGSLVVRALRDIAAGDEVCTTYLDAASLLAPVHERQKRLYVQYDFMCQCPRCAAGYDDVLVFPCCRPQCLGSVHFTTEVDCAQGVAATSCSACGRPPGDEAVLALARREAELQEALAAAAQGDPAEVALQPLHPHHHLTRQLAELRYEACSRQGDREGMLAAARLAERSWKALARAPCRSWARSRERLGDALLLPCQGVAPAMGDGVPDERLREALGHFQVAYRALCIGHGAESPYAQALSQKLAQLKAVLRSRGALTKDAGKRRCSFCGWRRRPGPRRACSLCHHVTLRHPGHEALRRTSYWGARSRRRRRTKT
;
A
#
# COMPACT_ATOMS: atom_id res chain seq x y z
N LEU A 1 13.33 0.88 -21.12
CA LEU A 1 13.46 -0.57 -21.33
C LEU A 1 12.32 -1.28 -20.61
N LEU A 2 11.59 -2.15 -21.31
CA LEU A 2 10.64 -3.09 -20.71
C LEU A 2 11.27 -4.49 -20.83
N LEU A 3 11.30 -5.23 -19.73
CA LEU A 3 11.67 -6.64 -19.68
C LEU A 3 10.39 -7.46 -19.52
N PRO A 4 9.84 -8.03 -20.60
CA PRO A 4 8.63 -8.85 -20.53
C PRO A 4 8.86 -10.07 -19.67
N GLU A 5 7.79 -10.58 -19.03
CA GLU A 5 7.89 -11.79 -18.21
C GLU A 5 8.39 -13.00 -19.01
N GLU A 6 8.02 -13.09 -20.29
CA GLU A 6 8.40 -14.16 -21.20
C GLU A 6 9.92 -14.22 -21.43
N ALA A 7 10.62 -13.08 -21.34
CA ALA A 7 12.07 -13.04 -21.49
C ALA A 7 12.78 -13.85 -20.40
N CYS A 8 12.22 -13.89 -19.19
CA CYS A 8 12.74 -14.69 -18.07
C CYS A 8 12.48 -16.20 -18.25
N ARG A 9 11.53 -16.59 -19.11
CA ARG A 9 11.08 -17.98 -19.27
C ARG A 9 11.74 -18.71 -20.43
N THR A 10 12.71 -18.10 -21.10
CA THR A 10 13.43 -18.76 -22.21
C THR A 10 14.24 -19.96 -21.69
N ALA A 11 14.37 -21.00 -22.52
CA ALA A 11 15.14 -22.19 -22.16
C ALA A 11 16.59 -21.84 -21.78
N LYS A 12 17.18 -20.84 -22.47
CA LYS A 12 18.53 -20.37 -22.21
C LYS A 12 18.67 -19.70 -20.84
N CYS A 13 17.75 -18.82 -20.45
CA CYS A 13 17.76 -18.19 -19.12
C CYS A 13 17.64 -19.24 -18.00
N GLN A 14 16.79 -20.25 -18.19
CA GLN A 14 16.61 -21.32 -17.21
C GLN A 14 17.84 -22.25 -17.11
N GLU A 15 18.50 -22.53 -18.23
CA GLU A 15 19.76 -23.27 -18.26
C GLU A 15 20.86 -22.52 -17.49
N LEU A 16 21.05 -21.24 -17.79
CA LEU A 16 22.04 -20.39 -17.13
C LEU A 16 21.75 -20.24 -15.63
N GLN A 17 20.49 -20.07 -15.25
CA GLN A 17 20.11 -20.01 -13.83
C GLN A 17 20.52 -21.27 -13.07
N ARG A 18 20.28 -22.46 -13.64
CA ARG A 18 20.70 -23.73 -13.02
C ARG A 18 22.22 -23.85 -12.90
N ALA A 19 22.98 -23.22 -13.79
CA ALA A 19 24.42 -23.32 -13.85
C ALA A 19 25.17 -22.26 -13.00
N THR A 20 24.57 -21.09 -12.73
CA THR A 20 25.33 -19.89 -12.30
C THR A 20 24.82 -19.22 -11.02
N ALA A 21 23.80 -19.78 -10.38
CA ALA A 21 23.11 -19.24 -9.19
C ALA A 21 22.47 -17.83 -9.35
N PHE A 22 22.67 -17.15 -10.47
CA PHE A 22 21.91 -15.96 -10.85
C PHE A 22 20.51 -16.32 -11.33
N ASP A 23 19.50 -15.51 -11.01
CA ASP A 23 18.13 -15.77 -11.43
C ASP A 23 17.91 -15.58 -12.94
N ALA A 24 16.88 -16.23 -13.48
CA ALA A 24 16.55 -16.15 -14.91
C ALA A 24 16.25 -14.71 -15.39
N GLY A 25 15.77 -13.84 -14.50
CA GLY A 25 15.50 -12.45 -14.80
C GLY A 25 16.79 -11.65 -15.03
N MET A 26 17.84 -11.95 -14.28
CA MET A 26 19.15 -11.34 -14.49
C MET A 26 19.76 -11.72 -15.85
N TRP A 27 19.60 -12.98 -16.25
CA TRP A 27 20.00 -13.44 -17.57
C TRP A 27 19.17 -12.80 -18.68
N ALA A 28 17.85 -12.68 -18.49
CA ALA A 28 16.99 -11.99 -19.44
C ALA A 28 17.40 -10.51 -19.61
N ALA A 29 17.68 -9.81 -18.50
CA ALA A 29 18.15 -8.43 -18.51
C ALA A 29 19.45 -8.27 -19.30
N TYR A 30 20.44 -9.14 -19.06
CA TYR A 30 21.70 -9.15 -19.80
C TYR A 30 21.49 -9.42 -21.30
N LEU A 31 20.76 -10.47 -21.65
CA LEU A 31 20.55 -10.87 -23.06
C LEU A 31 19.78 -9.80 -23.84
N VAL A 32 18.79 -9.16 -23.22
CA VAL A 32 18.10 -8.02 -23.81
C VAL A 32 19.05 -6.85 -24.02
N CYS A 33 19.87 -6.48 -23.04
CA CYS A 33 20.85 -5.41 -23.20
C CYS A 33 21.89 -5.74 -24.28
N ALA A 34 22.42 -6.97 -24.31
CA ALA A 34 23.42 -7.42 -25.26
C ALA A 34 22.91 -7.41 -26.72
N SER A 35 21.59 -7.54 -26.92
CA SER A 35 20.96 -7.50 -28.25
C SER A 35 20.32 -6.14 -28.59
N SER A 36 20.28 -5.19 -27.64
CA SER A 36 19.66 -3.88 -27.83
C SER A 36 20.60 -2.88 -28.51
N PRO A 37 20.07 -1.85 -29.18
CA PRO A 37 20.88 -0.77 -29.74
C PRO A 37 21.74 -0.08 -28.68
N ALA A 38 22.99 0.25 -29.01
CA ALA A 38 23.96 0.84 -28.07
C ALA A 38 23.45 2.10 -27.35
N LYS A 39 22.62 2.91 -28.02
CA LYS A 39 21.99 4.09 -27.42
C LYS A 39 21.05 3.73 -26.26
N GLU A 40 20.25 2.68 -26.41
CA GLU A 40 19.31 2.24 -25.37
C GLU A 40 20.05 1.62 -24.19
N VAL A 41 21.08 0.83 -24.46
CA VAL A 41 21.97 0.29 -23.43
C VAL A 41 22.65 1.41 -22.66
N ALA A 42 23.18 2.42 -23.35
CA ALA A 42 23.79 3.58 -22.71
C ALA A 42 22.81 4.35 -21.80
N GLU A 43 21.52 4.44 -22.16
CA GLU A 43 20.51 5.05 -21.29
C GLU A 43 20.23 4.23 -20.02
N VAL A 44 20.27 2.90 -20.10
CA VAL A 44 20.14 2.02 -18.92
C VAL A 44 21.39 2.12 -18.05
N LEU A 45 22.58 2.04 -18.66
CA LEU A 45 23.85 2.15 -17.96
C LEU A 45 24.05 3.55 -17.35
N ALA A 46 23.44 4.60 -17.89
CA ALA A 46 23.46 5.93 -17.29
C ALA A 46 22.64 6.03 -15.98
N LEU A 47 21.83 5.02 -15.66
CA LEU A 47 21.15 4.89 -14.36
C LEU A 47 22.00 4.14 -13.33
N HIS A 48 23.13 3.57 -13.76
CA HIS A 48 24.09 2.98 -12.86
C HIS A 48 24.72 4.07 -11.99
N SER A 49 24.67 3.89 -10.67
CA SER A 49 25.55 4.59 -9.75
C SER A 49 26.82 3.74 -9.58
N PRO A 50 28.03 4.31 -9.52
CA PRO A 50 29.21 3.56 -9.09
C PRO A 50 28.91 3.02 -7.68
N MET A 51 28.94 1.70 -7.53
CA MET A 51 28.38 1.03 -6.36
C MET A 51 29.44 0.18 -5.67
N ASP A 52 29.91 0.68 -4.54
CA ASP A 52 30.63 0.00 -3.46
C ASP A 52 29.65 -0.71 -2.49
N SER A 53 28.43 -0.98 -2.95
CA SER A 53 27.37 -1.60 -2.15
C SER A 53 27.68 -3.07 -1.89
N ASN A 54 27.20 -3.60 -0.76
CA ASN A 54 27.44 -5.01 -0.40
C ASN A 54 26.88 -5.97 -1.46
N LYS A 55 25.77 -5.57 -2.10
CA LYS A 55 25.14 -6.33 -3.17
C LYS A 55 26.00 -6.39 -4.43
N ALA A 56 26.58 -5.25 -4.83
CA ALA A 56 27.41 -5.20 -6.02
C ALA A 56 28.67 -6.06 -5.85
N LEU A 57 29.32 -5.99 -4.68
CA LEU A 57 30.48 -6.81 -4.34
C LEU A 57 30.14 -8.30 -4.35
N LEU A 58 29.03 -8.70 -3.70
CA LEU A 58 28.58 -10.09 -3.69
C LEU A 58 28.30 -10.63 -5.10
N TRP A 59 27.70 -9.81 -5.96
CA TRP A 59 27.40 -10.22 -7.34
C TRP A 59 28.65 -10.31 -8.21
N LEU A 60 29.64 -9.44 -7.97
CA LEU A 60 30.95 -9.52 -8.64
C LEU A 60 31.66 -10.81 -8.26
N ASP A 61 31.76 -11.13 -6.96
CA ASP A 61 32.40 -12.37 -6.49
C ASP A 61 31.71 -13.63 -7.06
N LEU A 62 30.38 -13.63 -7.08
CA LEU A 62 29.61 -14.74 -7.68
C LEU A 62 29.83 -14.84 -9.19
N LEU A 63 29.94 -13.71 -9.87
CA LEU A 63 30.15 -13.65 -11.31
C LEU A 63 31.53 -14.19 -11.69
N ASP A 64 32.57 -13.76 -10.98
CA ASP A 64 33.94 -14.23 -11.17
C ASP A 64 34.05 -15.75 -10.95
N ALA A 65 33.36 -16.28 -9.93
CA ALA A 65 33.31 -17.71 -9.67
C ALA A 65 32.58 -18.52 -10.76
N ALA A 66 31.55 -17.94 -11.39
CA ALA A 66 30.73 -18.59 -12.41
C ALA A 66 31.23 -18.36 -13.85
N GLU A 67 32.17 -17.43 -14.06
CA GLU A 67 32.57 -16.97 -15.40
C GLU A 67 32.98 -18.08 -16.37
N PRO A 68 33.76 -19.11 -15.98
CA PRO A 68 34.12 -20.19 -16.90
C PRO A 68 32.89 -20.91 -17.47
N LEU A 69 31.92 -21.25 -16.60
CA LEU A 69 30.67 -21.91 -17.00
C LEU A 69 29.82 -21.01 -17.91
N ILE A 70 29.82 -19.71 -17.63
CA ILE A 70 29.09 -18.73 -18.43
C ILE A 70 29.69 -18.65 -19.83
N ARG A 71 31.02 -18.60 -19.95
CA ARG A 71 31.71 -18.49 -21.24
C ARG A 71 31.58 -19.75 -22.10
N ASP A 72 31.48 -20.93 -21.49
CA ASP A 72 31.14 -22.16 -22.20
C ASP A 72 29.73 -22.06 -22.84
N ALA A 73 28.78 -21.45 -22.13
CA ALA A 73 27.41 -21.29 -22.58
C ALA A 73 27.18 -20.08 -23.51
N ILE A 74 27.97 -19.01 -23.34
CA ILE A 74 27.92 -17.74 -24.08
C ILE A 74 29.37 -17.27 -24.33
N PRO A 75 29.99 -17.68 -25.44
CA PRO A 75 31.39 -17.32 -25.73
C PRO A 75 31.64 -15.81 -25.80
N SER A 76 30.64 -15.03 -26.24
CA SER A 76 30.69 -13.56 -26.32
C SER A 76 30.27 -12.86 -25.01
N PHE A 77 30.37 -13.54 -23.86
CA PHE A 77 29.92 -12.99 -22.58
C PHE A 77 30.70 -11.73 -22.17
N ASP A 78 29.96 -10.68 -21.83
CA ASP A 78 30.46 -9.42 -21.26
C ASP A 78 29.99 -9.31 -19.80
N GLY A 79 30.89 -9.64 -18.87
CA GLY A 79 30.63 -9.56 -17.43
C GLY A 79 30.38 -8.15 -16.92
N THR A 80 30.98 -7.14 -17.54
CA THR A 80 30.78 -5.73 -17.15
C THR A 80 29.36 -5.29 -17.53
N LEU A 81 28.92 -5.62 -18.74
CA LEU A 81 27.54 -5.38 -19.16
C LEU A 81 26.55 -6.12 -18.28
N PHE A 82 26.81 -7.40 -17.97
CA PHE A 82 25.96 -8.19 -17.09
C PHE A 82 25.78 -7.51 -15.72
N LEU A 83 26.88 -7.16 -15.06
CA LEU A 83 26.84 -6.58 -13.73
C LEU A 83 26.14 -5.22 -13.74
N HIS A 84 26.53 -4.31 -14.62
CA HIS A 84 25.99 -2.94 -14.64
C HIS A 84 24.52 -2.91 -15.06
N ALA A 85 24.12 -3.67 -16.08
CA ALA A 85 22.74 -3.73 -16.51
C ALA A 85 21.83 -4.28 -15.41
N ASN A 86 22.27 -5.36 -14.74
CA ASN A 86 21.49 -5.95 -13.66
C ASN A 86 21.38 -5.04 -12.45
N LEU A 87 22.47 -4.39 -12.02
CA LEU A 87 22.40 -3.41 -10.93
C LEU A 87 21.46 -2.25 -11.28
N ALA A 88 21.58 -1.69 -12.48
CA ALA A 88 20.71 -0.61 -12.93
C ALA A 88 19.24 -1.04 -12.93
N ILE A 89 18.93 -2.22 -13.50
CA ILE A 89 17.55 -2.70 -13.63
C ILE A 89 16.98 -3.10 -12.27
N SER A 90 17.67 -3.91 -11.48
CA SER A 90 17.15 -4.43 -10.20
C SER A 90 16.88 -3.32 -9.16
N LEU A 91 17.57 -2.19 -9.25
CA LEU A 91 17.42 -1.09 -8.29
C LEU A 91 16.50 0.04 -8.77
N ASN A 92 16.23 0.13 -10.08
CA ASN A 92 15.48 1.23 -10.67
C ASN A 92 14.18 0.81 -11.37
N CYS A 93 13.93 -0.50 -11.52
CA CYS A 93 12.75 -0.97 -12.22
C CYS A 93 11.47 -0.89 -11.37
N PHE A 94 10.35 -0.81 -12.08
CA PHE A 94 9.01 -0.93 -11.53
C PHE A 94 8.39 -2.21 -12.06
N GLY A 95 7.75 -2.98 -11.18
CA GLY A 95 6.89 -4.07 -11.60
C GLY A 95 5.68 -3.51 -12.35
N CYS A 96 5.48 -3.97 -13.59
CA CYS A 96 4.37 -3.58 -14.43
C CYS A 96 3.26 -4.62 -14.28
N GLN A 97 2.14 -4.22 -13.67
CA GLN A 97 0.97 -5.07 -13.52
C GLN A 97 -0.27 -4.33 -14.01
N LEU A 98 -0.95 -4.92 -14.98
CA LEU A 98 -2.15 -4.31 -15.55
C LEU A 98 -3.38 -4.68 -14.74
N PRO A 99 -4.39 -3.79 -14.63
CA PRO A 99 -5.69 -4.16 -14.09
C PRO A 99 -6.40 -5.14 -15.03
N MET A 100 -7.23 -6.04 -14.47
CA MET A 100 -8.23 -6.73 -15.30
C MET A 100 -9.17 -5.69 -15.95
N PRO A 101 -9.66 -5.93 -17.19
CA PRO A 101 -10.56 -4.99 -17.87
C PRO A 101 -11.83 -4.66 -17.07
N ASP A 102 -12.32 -5.60 -16.27
CA ASP A 102 -13.50 -5.44 -15.40
C ASP A 102 -13.20 -4.75 -14.07
N GLY A 103 -11.93 -4.44 -13.77
CA GLY A 103 -11.51 -3.83 -12.51
C GLY A 103 -11.67 -4.71 -11.26
N SER A 104 -11.93 -6.01 -11.39
CA SER A 104 -12.23 -6.87 -10.24
C SER A 104 -10.98 -7.20 -9.40
N ARG A 105 -9.83 -7.39 -10.06
CA ARG A 105 -8.56 -7.82 -9.44
C ARG A 105 -7.35 -7.26 -10.21
N PRO A 106 -6.13 -7.33 -9.64
CA PRO A 106 -4.93 -7.20 -10.46
C PRO A 106 -4.97 -8.24 -11.58
N GLY A 107 -4.69 -7.78 -12.79
CA GLY A 107 -4.50 -8.63 -13.95
C GLY A 107 -3.06 -9.11 -14.02
N ASP A 108 -2.63 -9.39 -15.24
CA ASP A 108 -1.37 -10.06 -15.47
C ASP A 108 -0.18 -9.15 -15.15
N PHE A 109 0.82 -9.76 -14.52
CA PHE A 109 2.14 -9.17 -14.45
C PHE A 109 2.73 -9.23 -15.86
N VAL A 110 3.15 -8.09 -16.40
CA VAL A 110 3.62 -8.01 -17.79
C VAL A 110 5.14 -7.82 -17.88
N GLY A 111 5.82 -7.70 -16.75
CA GLY A 111 7.28 -7.56 -16.69
C GLY A 111 7.75 -6.38 -15.85
N TYR A 112 9.00 -5.98 -16.06
CA TYR A 112 9.64 -4.87 -15.36
C TYR A 112 9.95 -3.73 -16.31
N GLY A 113 9.61 -2.49 -15.91
CA GLY A 113 9.88 -1.29 -16.68
C GLY A 113 10.86 -0.37 -15.97
N VAL A 114 11.86 0.15 -16.70
CA VAL A 114 12.74 1.21 -16.21
C VAL A 114 12.24 2.55 -16.74
N PHE A 115 11.82 3.41 -15.83
CA PHE A 115 11.19 4.70 -16.11
C PHE A 115 12.09 5.85 -15.68
N ARG A 116 12.81 6.48 -16.62
CA ARG A 116 13.89 7.45 -16.34
C ARG A 116 13.52 8.51 -15.31
N LEU A 117 12.32 9.08 -15.35
CA LEU A 117 11.91 10.10 -14.39
C LEU A 117 11.45 9.49 -13.06
N ALA A 118 10.72 8.39 -13.10
CA ALA A 118 10.12 7.81 -11.91
C ALA A 118 11.13 7.07 -11.02
N CYS A 119 12.18 6.47 -11.58
CA CYS A 119 13.20 5.79 -10.80
C CYS A 119 14.04 6.72 -9.92
N ARG A 120 13.94 8.05 -10.12
CA ARG A 120 14.58 9.05 -9.27
C ARG A 120 13.84 9.34 -7.97
N MET A 121 12.60 8.86 -7.82
CA MET A 121 11.81 9.09 -6.62
C MET A 121 12.30 8.19 -5.49
N ASN A 122 12.68 8.80 -4.37
CA ASN A 122 13.12 8.08 -3.19
C ASN A 122 11.97 7.35 -2.49
N HIS A 123 12.36 6.40 -1.63
CA HIS A 123 11.46 5.65 -0.79
C HIS A 123 10.92 6.46 0.40
N SER A 124 9.64 6.26 0.73
CA SER A 124 9.09 6.54 2.06
C SER A 124 8.06 5.47 2.45
N CYS A 125 8.07 5.07 3.73
CA CYS A 125 7.02 4.20 4.30
C CYS A 125 5.68 4.93 4.53
N ASP A 126 5.65 6.26 4.33
CA ASP A 126 4.45 7.11 4.23
C ASP A 126 4.55 7.94 2.93
N PRO A 127 4.41 7.30 1.74
CA PRO A 127 4.65 7.96 0.47
C PRO A 127 3.62 9.06 0.17
N ASN A 128 4.01 10.05 -0.63
CA ASN A 128 3.10 11.13 -1.07
C ASN A 128 2.64 10.96 -2.54
N VAL A 129 3.20 9.99 -3.27
CA VAL A 129 2.73 9.60 -4.59
C VAL A 129 2.47 8.09 -4.71
N SER A 130 1.60 7.71 -5.64
CA SER A 130 1.46 6.35 -6.16
C SER A 130 1.97 6.28 -7.58
N CYS A 131 2.59 5.14 -7.92
CA CYS A 131 3.03 4.81 -9.27
C CYS A 131 2.19 3.64 -9.80
N GLN A 132 1.61 3.78 -10.99
CA GLN A 132 0.75 2.75 -11.58
C GLN A 132 0.99 2.66 -13.09
N THR A 133 1.09 1.44 -13.61
CA THR A 133 1.06 1.19 -15.06
C THR A 133 -0.37 1.29 -15.56
N GLN A 134 -0.62 2.10 -16.59
CA GLN A 134 -1.98 2.35 -17.07
C GLN A 134 -2.49 1.28 -18.04
N ASP A 135 -1.63 0.83 -18.95
CA ASP A 135 -2.00 -0.03 -20.06
C ASP A 135 -0.79 -0.79 -20.61
N ALA A 136 -1.04 -1.64 -21.61
CA ALA A 136 -0.02 -2.41 -22.31
C ALA A 136 0.95 -1.54 -23.14
N SER A 137 0.73 -0.22 -23.27
CA SER A 137 1.71 0.68 -23.92
C SER A 137 2.99 0.83 -23.11
N GLY A 138 2.99 0.35 -21.85
CA GLY A 138 4.14 0.42 -20.96
C GLY A 138 4.32 1.79 -20.33
N SER A 139 3.28 2.62 -20.25
CA SER A 139 3.34 3.94 -19.60
C SER A 139 3.14 3.84 -18.09
N LEU A 140 4.01 4.51 -17.31
CA LEU A 140 3.87 4.68 -15.86
C LEU A 140 3.26 6.04 -15.54
N VAL A 141 2.23 6.05 -14.69
CA VAL A 141 1.61 7.27 -14.19
C VAL A 141 1.85 7.43 -12.70
N VAL A 142 2.36 8.61 -12.35
CA VAL A 142 2.63 9.04 -10.98
C VAL A 142 1.53 10.00 -10.54
N ARG A 143 0.84 9.69 -9.44
CA ARG A 143 -0.26 10.52 -8.91
C ARG A 143 0.04 10.94 -7.48
N ALA A 144 -0.20 12.21 -7.17
CA ALA A 144 -0.15 12.70 -5.81
C ALA A 144 -1.28 12.09 -4.96
N LEU A 145 -0.92 11.53 -3.81
CA LEU A 145 -1.85 10.95 -2.82
C LEU A 145 -2.40 12.00 -1.85
N ARG A 146 -1.73 13.15 -1.78
CA ARG A 146 -2.01 14.30 -0.93
C ARG A 146 -1.40 15.55 -1.57
N ASP A 147 -1.76 16.72 -1.05
CA ASP A 147 -1.13 17.96 -1.48
C ASP A 147 0.39 17.91 -1.20
N ILE A 148 1.20 18.36 -2.15
CA ILE A 148 2.67 18.41 -2.10
C ILE A 148 3.05 19.87 -2.34
N ALA A 149 3.73 20.50 -1.39
CA ALA A 149 4.14 21.89 -1.51
C ALA A 149 5.37 22.03 -2.41
N ALA A 150 5.60 23.21 -2.97
CA ALA A 150 6.84 23.49 -3.71
C ALA A 150 8.04 23.34 -2.77
N GLY A 151 9.03 22.53 -3.17
CA GLY A 151 10.19 22.20 -2.37
C GLY A 151 10.06 20.91 -1.55
N ASP A 152 8.86 20.35 -1.40
CA ASP A 152 8.70 19.03 -0.79
C ASP A 152 9.26 17.95 -1.73
N GLU A 153 9.94 16.96 -1.14
CA GLU A 153 10.42 15.80 -1.87
C GLU A 153 9.25 14.91 -2.31
N VAL A 154 9.32 14.38 -3.53
CA VAL A 154 8.36 13.42 -4.07
C VAL A 154 8.85 12.01 -3.77
N CYS A 155 8.12 11.28 -2.91
CA CYS A 155 8.49 9.96 -2.45
C CYS A 155 7.42 8.91 -2.80
N THR A 156 7.86 7.81 -3.39
CA THR A 156 7.07 6.59 -3.61
C THR A 156 7.40 5.55 -2.55
N THR A 157 6.70 4.42 -2.53
CA THR A 157 7.11 3.24 -1.74
C THR A 157 7.80 2.22 -2.64
N TYR A 158 8.79 1.54 -2.08
CA TYR A 158 9.50 0.40 -2.69
C TYR A 158 9.01 -0.93 -2.10
N LEU A 159 8.11 -0.83 -1.12
CA LEU A 159 7.47 -1.95 -0.45
C LEU A 159 6.04 -2.08 -0.96
N ASP A 160 5.58 -3.32 -1.08
CA ASP A 160 4.17 -3.61 -1.32
C ASP A 160 3.29 -3.19 -0.12
N ALA A 161 1.97 -3.20 -0.32
CA ALA A 161 1.01 -2.75 0.70
C ALA A 161 1.00 -3.63 1.97
N ALA A 162 1.27 -4.93 1.85
CA ALA A 162 1.35 -5.84 3.00
C ALA A 162 2.62 -5.58 3.82
N SER A 163 3.75 -5.38 3.14
CA SER A 163 5.04 -4.99 3.73
C SER A 163 4.96 -3.63 4.42
N LEU A 164 4.22 -2.66 3.88
CA LEU A 164 4.00 -1.39 4.54
C LEU A 164 3.22 -1.50 5.87
N LEU A 165 2.45 -2.57 6.06
CA LEU A 165 1.76 -2.86 7.31
C LEU A 165 2.56 -3.79 8.25
N ALA A 166 3.77 -4.19 7.87
CA ALA A 166 4.68 -4.93 8.75
C ALA A 166 5.40 -3.99 9.72
N PRO A 167 5.92 -4.49 10.86
CA PRO A 167 6.73 -3.71 11.80
C PRO A 167 7.92 -3.00 11.15
N VAL A 168 8.38 -1.91 11.77
CA VAL A 168 9.51 -1.08 11.31
C VAL A 168 10.73 -1.95 11.02
N HIS A 169 11.10 -2.86 11.91
CA HIS A 169 12.28 -3.71 11.74
C HIS A 169 12.19 -4.61 10.50
N GLU A 170 11.00 -5.16 10.18
CA GLU A 170 10.80 -5.94 8.96
C GLU A 170 10.88 -5.07 7.70
N ARG A 171 10.31 -3.87 7.74
CA ARG A 171 10.39 -2.91 6.62
C ARG A 171 11.84 -2.51 6.36
N GLN A 172 12.61 -2.21 7.41
CA GLN A 172 14.03 -1.89 7.32
C GLN A 172 14.82 -3.07 6.75
N LYS A 173 14.60 -4.29 7.26
CA LYS A 173 15.27 -5.49 6.75
C LYS A 173 15.02 -5.69 5.26
N ARG A 174 13.78 -5.55 4.80
CA ARG A 174 13.43 -5.68 3.36
C ARG A 174 14.14 -4.62 2.52
N LEU A 175 14.11 -3.36 2.96
CA LEU A 175 14.77 -2.26 2.25
C LEU A 175 16.29 -2.42 2.22
N TYR A 176 16.91 -2.84 3.31
CA TYR A 176 18.34 -3.10 3.38
C TYR A 176 18.76 -4.23 2.45
N VAL A 177 18.08 -5.39 2.51
CA VAL A 177 18.40 -6.54 1.64
C VAL A 177 18.20 -6.20 0.15
N GLN A 178 17.17 -5.43 -0.18
CA GLN A 178 16.83 -5.14 -1.57
C GLN A 178 17.55 -3.92 -2.15
N TYR A 179 17.79 -2.87 -1.37
CA TYR A 179 18.25 -1.57 -1.83
C TYR A 179 19.45 -1.01 -1.05
N ASP A 180 19.99 -1.76 -0.09
CA ASP A 180 21.20 -1.43 0.70
C ASP A 180 21.13 -0.07 1.42
N PHE A 181 19.97 0.27 1.99
CA PHE A 181 19.80 1.48 2.82
C PHE A 181 18.88 1.26 4.02
N MET A 182 19.04 2.13 5.02
CA MET A 182 18.14 2.24 6.18
C MET A 182 17.21 3.44 6.00
N CYS A 183 15.91 3.20 6.03
CA CYS A 183 14.89 4.22 5.81
C CYS A 183 14.78 5.17 7.01
N GLN A 184 14.91 6.47 6.74
CA GLN A 184 14.80 7.53 7.75
C GLN A 184 13.52 8.38 7.60
N CYS A 185 12.51 7.86 6.89
CA CYS A 185 11.27 8.60 6.70
C CYS A 185 10.57 8.89 8.05
N PRO A 186 9.69 9.90 8.14
CA PRO A 186 9.05 10.29 9.40
C PRO A 186 8.34 9.14 10.14
N ARG A 187 7.85 8.14 9.39
CA ARG A 187 7.20 6.95 9.97
C ARG A 187 8.20 5.97 10.61
N CYS A 188 9.39 5.82 10.05
CA CYS A 188 10.45 4.97 10.63
C CYS A 188 11.20 5.69 11.75
N ALA A 189 11.28 7.03 11.71
CA ALA A 189 11.97 7.85 12.69
C ALA A 189 11.09 8.26 13.91
N ALA A 190 9.88 7.71 14.04
CA ALA A 190 8.90 8.17 15.04
C ALA A 190 9.22 7.76 16.49
N GLY A 191 10.23 6.90 16.73
CA GLY A 191 10.58 6.37 18.05
C GLY A 191 9.66 5.26 18.57
N TYR A 192 8.57 4.97 17.85
CA TYR A 192 7.64 3.88 18.14
C TYR A 192 7.09 3.28 16.85
N ASP A 193 6.58 2.05 16.95
CA ASP A 193 6.00 1.35 15.83
C ASP A 193 4.47 1.53 15.79
N ASP A 194 3.96 2.07 14.69
CA ASP A 194 2.55 2.37 14.52
C ASP A 194 1.66 1.13 14.29
N VAL A 195 2.28 -0.04 14.04
CA VAL A 195 1.60 -1.33 13.87
C VAL A 195 1.90 -2.37 14.96
N LEU A 196 2.78 -2.07 15.93
CA LEU A 196 2.98 -2.84 17.17
C LEU A 196 2.19 -2.22 18.33
N VAL A 197 0.86 -2.25 18.19
CA VAL A 197 -0.06 -1.52 19.06
C VAL A 197 -0.91 -2.47 19.90
N PHE A 198 -1.01 -2.18 21.18
CA PHE A 198 -1.70 -3.02 22.17
C PHE A 198 -2.73 -2.22 22.95
N PRO A 199 -3.81 -2.84 23.46
CA PRO A 199 -4.72 -2.19 24.39
C PRO A 199 -3.99 -1.84 25.69
N CYS A 200 -4.43 -0.77 26.34
CA CYS A 200 -3.88 -0.39 27.65
C CYS A 200 -4.09 -1.53 28.66
N CYS A 201 -3.06 -1.83 29.46
CA CYS A 201 -3.11 -2.85 30.51
C CYS A 201 -4.04 -2.48 31.68
N ARG A 202 -4.55 -1.25 31.74
CA ARG A 202 -5.48 -0.82 32.79
C ARG A 202 -6.89 -1.28 32.51
N PRO A 203 -7.58 -1.89 33.50
CA PRO A 203 -8.99 -2.21 33.38
C PRO A 203 -9.80 -1.00 32.93
N GLN A 204 -10.72 -1.22 31.99
CA GLN A 204 -11.66 -0.22 31.47
C GLN A 204 -11.01 0.98 30.72
N CYS A 205 -9.68 1.04 30.58
CA CYS A 205 -9.04 2.07 29.78
C CYS A 205 -9.18 1.74 28.28
N LEU A 206 -9.75 2.67 27.51
CA LEU A 206 -9.93 2.53 26.05
C LEU A 206 -8.73 3.04 25.23
N GLY A 207 -7.60 3.29 25.90
CA GLY A 207 -6.37 3.74 25.25
C GLY A 207 -5.53 2.59 24.72
N SER A 208 -4.46 2.95 24.03
CA SER A 208 -3.50 2.03 23.43
C SER A 208 -2.08 2.43 23.76
N VAL A 209 -1.18 1.47 23.75
CA VAL A 209 0.28 1.63 23.87
C VAL A 209 0.94 1.06 22.62
N HIS A 210 2.13 1.53 22.30
CA HIS A 210 2.91 1.08 21.14
C HIS A 210 4.28 0.61 21.62
N PHE A 211 4.84 -0.44 21.02
CA PHE A 211 6.24 -0.76 21.25
C PHE A 211 7.17 0.29 20.65
N THR A 212 8.25 0.61 21.36
CA THR A 212 9.28 1.55 20.91
C THR A 212 10.19 0.90 19.89
N THR A 213 10.77 1.70 18.99
CA THR A 213 11.75 1.21 18.00
C THR A 213 13.17 1.15 18.54
N GLU A 214 13.45 1.88 19.62
CA GLU A 214 14.72 1.83 20.33
C GLU A 214 14.72 0.60 21.25
N VAL A 215 15.69 -0.28 21.04
CA VAL A 215 15.97 -1.41 21.91
C VAL A 215 17.18 -1.02 22.74
N ASP A 216 16.97 -0.71 24.01
CA ASP A 216 18.08 -0.62 24.95
C ASP A 216 18.53 -2.05 25.26
N CYS A 217 19.77 -2.39 24.92
CA CYS A 217 20.36 -3.71 25.18
C CYS A 217 20.25 -4.13 26.66
N ALA A 218 20.14 -3.17 27.59
CA ALA A 218 19.97 -3.42 29.01
C ALA A 218 18.51 -3.59 29.46
N GLN A 219 17.52 -3.03 28.76
CA GLN A 219 16.10 -2.99 29.18
C GLN A 219 15.16 -3.82 28.30
N GLY A 220 15.60 -4.23 27.11
CA GLY A 220 14.80 -5.04 26.18
C GLY A 220 13.71 -4.24 25.46
N VAL A 221 12.53 -4.83 25.31
CA VAL A 221 11.37 -4.18 24.63
C VAL A 221 10.73 -3.18 25.59
N ALA A 222 10.46 -1.96 25.11
CA ALA A 222 9.74 -0.94 25.86
C ALA A 222 8.47 -0.49 25.11
N ALA A 223 7.58 0.21 25.84
CA ALA A 223 6.31 0.68 25.28
C ALA A 223 6.03 2.15 25.64
N THR A 224 5.33 2.84 24.75
CA THR A 224 4.93 4.23 24.94
C THR A 224 3.89 4.40 26.05
N SER A 225 3.75 5.64 26.52
CA SER A 225 2.65 6.00 27.42
C SER A 225 1.29 5.82 26.74
N CYS A 226 0.31 5.31 27.49
CA CYS A 226 -1.04 5.07 26.97
C CYS A 226 -1.68 6.34 26.42
N SER A 227 -2.23 6.25 25.20
CA SER A 227 -2.87 7.34 24.47
C SER A 227 -4.12 7.94 25.16
N ALA A 228 -4.68 7.28 26.18
CA ALA A 228 -5.85 7.76 26.92
C ALA A 228 -5.54 8.16 28.37
N CYS A 229 -4.83 7.31 29.14
CA CYS A 229 -4.57 7.58 30.55
C CYS A 229 -3.19 8.19 30.84
N GLY A 230 -2.33 8.31 29.81
CA GLY A 230 -1.01 8.92 29.90
C GLY A 230 0.03 8.12 30.69
N ARG A 231 -0.28 6.89 31.11
CA ARG A 231 0.64 6.05 31.89
C ARG A 231 1.25 4.95 31.03
N PRO A 232 2.58 4.72 31.10
CA PRO A 232 3.20 3.58 30.45
C PRO A 232 2.88 2.28 31.20
N PRO A 233 2.88 1.13 30.52
CA PRO A 233 2.88 -0.18 31.18
C PRO A 233 4.23 -0.39 31.91
N GLY A 234 4.22 -1.14 33.01
CA GLY A 234 5.46 -1.60 33.64
C GLY A 234 6.08 -2.78 32.88
N ASP A 235 7.35 -3.09 33.17
CA ASP A 235 8.16 -4.06 32.42
C ASP A 235 7.51 -5.44 32.32
N GLU A 236 6.93 -5.96 33.42
CA GLU A 236 6.23 -7.24 33.41
C GLU A 236 5.04 -7.25 32.44
N ALA A 237 4.30 -6.14 32.37
CA ALA A 237 3.19 -6.00 31.44
C ALA A 237 3.68 -5.90 29.99
N VAL A 238 4.82 -5.24 29.73
CA VAL A 238 5.43 -5.20 28.40
C VAL A 238 5.87 -6.59 27.96
N LEU A 239 6.53 -7.34 28.83
CA LEU A 239 6.93 -8.73 28.56
C LEU A 239 5.71 -9.64 28.32
N ALA A 240 4.61 -9.43 29.05
CA ALA A 240 3.37 -10.17 28.82
C ALA A 240 2.74 -9.85 27.46
N LEU A 241 2.78 -8.58 27.02
CA LEU A 241 2.33 -8.20 25.68
C LEU A 241 3.20 -8.83 24.58
N ALA A 242 4.53 -8.81 24.75
CA ALA A 242 5.48 -9.41 23.81
C ALA A 242 5.28 -10.93 23.70
N ARG A 243 5.03 -11.63 24.82
CA ARG A 243 4.68 -13.06 24.80
C ARG A 243 3.40 -13.33 24.01
N ARG A 244 2.34 -12.55 24.25
CA ARG A 244 1.07 -12.69 23.52
C ARG A 244 1.21 -12.40 22.02
N GLU A 245 2.09 -11.47 21.66
CA GLU A 245 2.41 -11.22 20.26
C GLU A 245 3.09 -12.43 19.62
N ALA A 246 4.12 -12.98 20.26
CA ALA A 246 4.84 -14.16 19.79
C ALA A 246 3.90 -15.37 19.66
N GLU A 247 3.06 -15.63 20.67
CA GLU A 247 2.04 -16.70 20.65
C GLU A 247 1.07 -16.55 19.46
N LEU A 248 0.58 -15.32 19.21
CA LEU A 248 -0.31 -15.07 18.08
C LEU A 248 0.43 -15.25 16.74
N GLN A 249 1.68 -14.80 16.65
CA GLN A 249 2.48 -14.94 15.44
C GLN A 249 2.75 -16.41 15.10
N GLU A 250 3.14 -17.23 16.08
CA GLU A 250 3.34 -18.67 15.92
C GLU A 250 2.05 -19.36 15.49
N ALA A 251 0.94 -19.04 16.15
CA ALA A 251 -0.34 -19.64 15.82
C ALA A 251 -0.85 -19.24 14.42
N LEU A 252 -0.61 -18.00 13.98
CA LEU A 252 -0.91 -17.57 12.61
C LEU A 252 -0.03 -18.29 11.59
N ALA A 253 1.26 -18.49 11.89
CA ALA A 253 2.17 -19.24 11.03
C ALA A 253 1.74 -20.71 10.89
N ALA A 254 1.31 -21.34 11.99
CA ALA A 254 0.76 -22.69 11.97
C ALA A 254 -0.57 -22.76 11.18
N ALA A 255 -1.48 -21.80 11.40
CA ALA A 255 -2.76 -21.74 10.68
C ALA A 255 -2.60 -21.53 9.17
N ALA A 256 -1.53 -20.84 8.74
CA ALA A 256 -1.22 -20.69 7.32
C ALA A 256 -0.78 -21.99 6.63
N GLN A 257 -0.34 -23.00 7.39
CA GLN A 257 0.10 -24.31 6.88
C GLN A 257 -0.97 -25.42 7.00
N GLY A 258 -2.01 -25.21 7.82
CA GLY A 258 -3.08 -26.16 8.09
C GLY A 258 -4.48 -25.66 7.70
N ASP A 259 -5.55 -26.19 8.31
CA ASP A 259 -6.90 -25.64 8.14
C ASP A 259 -7.13 -24.46 9.12
N PRO A 260 -7.40 -23.23 8.65
CA PRO A 260 -7.68 -22.06 9.48
C PRO A 260 -8.86 -22.21 10.46
N ALA A 261 -9.64 -23.29 10.36
CA ALA A 261 -10.95 -23.43 11.00
C ALA A 261 -10.93 -23.65 12.52
N GLU A 262 -9.79 -24.00 13.15
CA GLU A 262 -9.78 -24.51 14.53
C GLU A 262 -9.16 -23.59 15.60
N VAL A 263 -8.48 -22.50 15.25
CA VAL A 263 -7.81 -21.69 16.28
C VAL A 263 -8.65 -20.46 16.64
N ALA A 264 -9.21 -20.46 17.85
CA ALA A 264 -9.94 -19.33 18.45
C ALA A 264 -9.00 -18.15 18.81
N LEU A 265 -8.22 -17.68 17.85
CA LEU A 265 -7.21 -16.63 18.03
C LEU A 265 -7.84 -15.29 18.33
N GLN A 266 -7.48 -14.68 19.45
CA GLN A 266 -7.95 -13.34 19.79
C GLN A 266 -7.05 -12.28 19.15
N PRO A 267 -7.61 -11.23 18.51
CA PRO A 267 -6.82 -10.11 18.05
C PRO A 267 -6.21 -9.36 19.24
N LEU A 268 -4.98 -8.87 19.08
CA LEU A 268 -4.31 -8.04 20.10
C LEU A 268 -4.96 -6.67 20.18
N HIS A 269 -4.95 -5.93 19.07
CA HIS A 269 -5.59 -4.62 18.91
C HIS A 269 -6.00 -4.45 17.44
N PRO A 270 -7.11 -3.76 17.12
CA PRO A 270 -7.57 -3.60 15.72
C PRO A 270 -6.59 -2.93 14.75
N HIS A 271 -5.50 -2.35 15.25
CA HIS A 271 -4.46 -1.69 14.45
C HIS A 271 -3.12 -2.45 14.47
N HIS A 272 -3.05 -3.62 15.13
CA HIS A 272 -1.84 -4.42 15.18
C HIS A 272 -1.61 -5.17 13.87
N HIS A 273 -0.37 -5.30 13.38
CA HIS A 273 -0.11 -5.95 12.08
C HIS A 273 -0.63 -7.40 11.99
N LEU A 274 -0.41 -8.22 13.03
CA LEU A 274 -0.95 -9.58 13.14
C LEU A 274 -2.48 -9.64 13.08
N THR A 275 -3.17 -8.58 13.51
CA THR A 275 -4.64 -8.53 13.45
C THR A 275 -5.15 -8.47 12.02
N ARG A 276 -4.38 -7.92 11.07
CA ARG A 276 -4.72 -8.01 9.64
C ARG A 276 -4.66 -9.46 9.15
N GLN A 277 -3.57 -10.16 9.43
CA GLN A 277 -3.38 -11.54 9.01
C GLN A 277 -4.49 -12.44 9.57
N LEU A 278 -4.80 -12.28 10.87
CA LEU A 278 -5.92 -12.95 11.52
C LEU A 278 -7.25 -12.66 10.83
N ALA A 279 -7.51 -11.40 10.48
CA ALA A 279 -8.74 -11.01 9.82
C ALA A 279 -8.87 -11.59 8.41
N GLU A 280 -7.78 -11.72 7.67
CA GLU A 280 -7.73 -12.35 6.34
C GLU A 280 -8.05 -13.85 6.44
N LEU A 281 -7.36 -14.59 7.32
CA LEU A 281 -7.61 -16.01 7.56
C LEU A 281 -9.05 -16.29 8.02
N ARG A 282 -9.57 -15.48 8.95
CA ARG A 282 -10.96 -15.61 9.41
C ARG A 282 -11.97 -15.38 8.31
N TYR A 283 -11.73 -14.38 7.46
CA TYR A 283 -12.63 -14.09 6.34
C TYR A 283 -12.71 -15.29 5.39
N GLU A 284 -11.58 -15.91 5.08
CA GLU A 284 -11.51 -17.10 4.22
C GLU A 284 -12.17 -18.33 4.85
N ALA A 285 -11.95 -18.57 6.15
CA ALA A 285 -12.62 -19.64 6.89
C ALA A 285 -14.15 -19.47 6.91
N CYS A 286 -14.64 -18.30 7.32
CA CYS A 286 -16.07 -18.00 7.33
C CYS A 286 -16.68 -18.07 5.93
N SER A 287 -15.93 -17.66 4.89
CA SER A 287 -16.38 -17.77 3.50
C SER A 287 -16.57 -19.23 3.06
N ARG A 288 -15.69 -20.15 3.47
CA ARG A 288 -15.83 -21.60 3.18
C ARG A 288 -17.03 -22.21 3.91
N GLN A 289 -17.31 -21.75 5.13
CA GLN A 289 -18.42 -22.23 5.97
C GLN A 289 -19.76 -21.57 5.63
N GLY A 290 -19.78 -20.52 4.80
CA GLY A 290 -20.97 -19.71 4.55
C GLY A 290 -21.40 -18.85 5.74
N ASP A 291 -20.52 -18.64 6.73
CA ASP A 291 -20.78 -17.81 7.91
C ASP A 291 -20.70 -16.31 7.56
N ARG A 292 -21.85 -15.73 7.24
CA ARG A 292 -21.96 -14.34 6.78
C ARG A 292 -21.65 -13.31 7.88
N GLU A 293 -22.04 -13.58 9.12
CA GLU A 293 -21.74 -12.66 10.23
C GLU A 293 -20.27 -12.72 10.61
N GLY A 294 -19.65 -13.90 10.56
CA GLY A 294 -18.20 -14.06 10.70
C GLY A 294 -17.42 -13.34 9.60
N MET A 295 -17.86 -13.43 8.33
CA MET A 295 -17.28 -12.66 7.22
C MET A 295 -17.36 -11.15 7.48
N LEU A 296 -18.51 -10.64 7.95
CA LEU A 296 -18.68 -9.23 8.31
C LEU A 296 -17.77 -8.81 9.46
N ALA A 297 -17.67 -9.62 10.52
CA ALA A 297 -16.79 -9.36 11.65
C ALA A 297 -15.32 -9.33 11.23
N ALA A 298 -14.89 -10.28 10.42
CA ALA A 298 -13.53 -10.35 9.86
C ALA A 298 -13.24 -9.16 8.94
N ALA A 299 -14.18 -8.76 8.08
CA ALA A 299 -14.02 -7.59 7.21
C ALA A 299 -13.91 -6.27 8.00
N ARG A 300 -14.68 -6.11 9.10
CA ARG A 300 -14.55 -4.97 10.02
C ARG A 300 -13.17 -4.92 10.68
N LEU A 301 -12.64 -6.08 11.07
CA LEU A 301 -11.32 -6.18 11.67
C LEU A 301 -10.21 -5.85 10.67
N ALA A 302 -10.29 -6.40 9.46
CA ALA A 302 -9.34 -6.13 8.38
C ALA A 302 -9.31 -4.64 8.02
N GLU A 303 -10.46 -3.98 7.88
CA GLU A 303 -10.52 -2.56 7.53
C GLU A 303 -9.81 -1.69 8.57
N ARG A 304 -10.01 -1.96 9.86
CA ARG A 304 -9.39 -1.19 10.94
C ARG A 304 -7.86 -1.29 10.94
N SER A 305 -7.30 -2.39 10.43
CA SER A 305 -5.84 -2.58 10.38
C SER A 305 -5.14 -1.60 9.42
N TRP A 306 -5.86 -1.01 8.46
CA TRP A 306 -5.29 -0.09 7.47
C TRP A 306 -5.04 1.34 7.99
N LYS A 307 -5.33 1.62 9.26
CA LYS A 307 -5.19 2.97 9.83
C LYS A 307 -3.76 3.52 9.70
N ALA A 308 -2.73 2.68 9.80
CA ALA A 308 -1.33 3.07 9.64
C ALA A 308 -1.04 3.71 8.26
N LEU A 309 -1.82 3.36 7.23
CA LEU A 309 -1.67 3.87 5.86
C LEU A 309 -2.77 4.86 5.46
N ALA A 310 -3.45 5.48 6.42
CA ALA A 310 -4.55 6.41 6.15
C ALA A 310 -4.13 7.65 5.31
N ARG A 311 -2.84 8.00 5.29
CA ARG A 311 -2.26 9.12 4.52
C ARG A 311 -1.72 8.73 3.15
N ALA A 312 -1.70 7.44 2.84
CA ALA A 312 -1.18 6.87 1.60
C ALA A 312 -2.21 5.88 1.02
N PRO A 313 -3.37 6.36 0.53
CA PRO A 313 -4.40 5.48 0.00
C PRO A 313 -3.86 4.63 -1.15
N CYS A 314 -4.09 3.33 -1.04
CA CYS A 314 -3.65 2.34 -2.02
C CYS A 314 -4.80 1.39 -2.39
N ARG A 315 -4.60 0.63 -3.48
CA ARG A 315 -5.55 -0.37 -3.96
C ARG A 315 -5.97 -1.35 -2.87
N SER A 316 -5.02 -1.86 -2.08
CA SER A 316 -5.28 -2.88 -1.08
C SER A 316 -6.17 -2.36 0.05
N TRP A 317 -6.00 -1.10 0.47
CA TRP A 317 -6.92 -0.46 1.40
C TRP A 317 -8.31 -0.26 0.80
N ALA A 318 -8.39 0.22 -0.45
CA ALA A 318 -9.66 0.38 -1.15
C ALA A 318 -10.40 -0.97 -1.28
N ARG A 319 -9.67 -2.05 -1.55
CA ARG A 319 -10.22 -3.41 -1.61
C ARG A 319 -10.71 -3.90 -0.25
N SER A 320 -9.99 -3.59 0.83
CA SER A 320 -10.45 -3.90 2.20
C SER A 320 -11.76 -3.18 2.53
N ARG A 321 -11.88 -1.90 2.14
CA ARG A 321 -13.13 -1.13 2.25
C ARG A 321 -14.25 -1.72 1.40
N GLU A 322 -13.95 -2.11 0.16
CA GLU A 322 -14.92 -2.75 -0.73
C GLU A 322 -15.41 -4.08 -0.15
N ARG A 323 -14.51 -4.94 0.34
CA ARG A 323 -14.84 -6.22 0.99
C ARG A 323 -15.77 -6.04 2.18
N LEU A 324 -15.55 -5.02 3.00
CA LEU A 324 -16.47 -4.69 4.10
C LEU A 324 -17.83 -4.21 3.57
N GLY A 325 -17.85 -3.42 2.51
CA GLY A 325 -19.09 -3.07 1.81
C GLY A 325 -19.85 -4.31 1.33
N ASP A 326 -19.16 -5.26 0.71
CA ASP A 326 -19.76 -6.51 0.23
C ASP A 326 -20.29 -7.39 1.36
N ALA A 327 -19.53 -7.55 2.45
CA ALA A 327 -19.97 -8.33 3.60
C ALA A 327 -21.23 -7.73 4.26
N LEU A 328 -21.38 -6.40 4.24
CA LEU A 328 -22.60 -5.73 4.72
C LEU A 328 -23.82 -5.99 3.83
N LEU A 329 -23.62 -6.34 2.56
CA LEU A 329 -24.69 -6.66 1.62
C LEU A 329 -25.08 -8.15 1.64
N LEU A 330 -24.41 -8.99 2.42
CA LEU A 330 -24.80 -10.38 2.59
C LEU A 330 -26.10 -10.44 3.43
N PRO A 331 -27.16 -11.12 2.94
CA PRO A 331 -28.41 -11.22 3.68
C PRO A 331 -28.25 -12.11 4.92
N CYS A 332 -28.97 -11.82 6.00
CA CYS A 332 -28.85 -12.60 7.24
C CYS A 332 -29.38 -14.06 7.09
N GLN A 333 -30.24 -14.35 6.10
CA GLN A 333 -30.81 -15.68 5.80
C GLN A 333 -31.10 -15.83 4.29
N GLY A 334 -31.08 -17.06 3.74
CA GLY A 334 -31.54 -17.38 2.37
C GLY A 334 -30.48 -17.42 1.25
N VAL A 335 -30.83 -17.99 0.09
CA VAL A 335 -30.00 -18.06 -1.15
C VAL A 335 -29.89 -16.66 -1.77
N ALA A 336 -28.70 -16.32 -2.28
CA ALA A 336 -28.35 -14.99 -2.76
C ALA A 336 -29.33 -14.45 -3.82
N PRO A 337 -30.06 -13.34 -3.57
CA PRO A 337 -30.71 -12.58 -4.63
C PRO A 337 -29.87 -11.32 -4.96
N ALA A 338 -30.30 -10.58 -5.98
CA ALA A 338 -29.69 -9.35 -6.46
C ALA A 338 -29.37 -8.34 -5.32
N MET A 339 -28.40 -7.45 -5.57
CA MET A 339 -27.89 -6.42 -4.65
C MET A 339 -28.96 -5.87 -3.67
N GLY A 340 -28.89 -6.32 -2.42
CA GLY A 340 -29.61 -5.71 -1.29
C GLY A 340 -30.93 -6.37 -0.87
N ASP A 341 -31.43 -7.40 -1.54
CA ASP A 341 -32.64 -8.11 -1.11
C ASP A 341 -32.43 -8.84 0.23
N GLY A 342 -33.37 -8.67 1.17
CA GLY A 342 -33.24 -9.20 2.54
C GLY A 342 -32.23 -8.45 3.43
N VAL A 343 -31.61 -7.37 2.94
CA VAL A 343 -30.63 -6.57 3.71
C VAL A 343 -31.31 -5.34 4.32
N PRO A 344 -31.14 -5.06 5.64
CA PRO A 344 -31.66 -3.86 6.27
C PRO A 344 -31.05 -2.57 5.69
N ASP A 345 -31.86 -1.51 5.58
CA ASP A 345 -31.42 -0.22 5.03
C ASP A 345 -30.22 0.39 5.77
N GLU A 346 -30.02 0.07 7.04
CA GLU A 346 -28.83 0.49 7.79
C GLU A 346 -27.56 -0.11 7.22
N ARG A 347 -27.54 -1.42 6.93
CA ARG A 347 -26.40 -2.09 6.31
C ARG A 347 -26.16 -1.58 4.88
N LEU A 348 -27.23 -1.34 4.11
CA LEU A 348 -27.11 -0.71 2.78
C LEU A 348 -26.47 0.68 2.84
N ARG A 349 -26.86 1.51 3.82
CA ARG A 349 -26.28 2.85 4.04
C ARG A 349 -24.84 2.78 4.52
N GLU A 350 -24.49 1.81 5.37
CA GLU A 350 -23.12 1.57 5.81
C GLU A 350 -22.24 1.14 4.62
N ALA A 351 -22.69 0.15 3.84
CA ALA A 351 -22.01 -0.33 2.64
C ALA A 351 -21.76 0.79 1.62
N LEU A 352 -22.77 1.64 1.38
CA LEU A 352 -22.63 2.82 0.52
C LEU A 352 -21.48 3.72 0.97
N GLY A 353 -21.33 3.94 2.27
CA GLY A 353 -20.23 4.72 2.83
C GLY A 353 -18.87 4.08 2.56
N HIS A 354 -18.74 2.77 2.73
CA HIS A 354 -17.49 2.05 2.48
C HIS A 354 -17.09 2.08 1.00
N PHE A 355 -18.03 1.83 0.08
CA PHE A 355 -17.78 1.94 -1.35
C PHE A 355 -17.41 3.37 -1.78
N GLN A 356 -18.00 4.40 -1.17
CA GLN A 356 -17.63 5.79 -1.45
C GLN A 356 -16.18 6.11 -1.05
N VAL A 357 -15.71 5.57 0.08
CA VAL A 357 -14.32 5.74 0.52
C VAL A 357 -13.37 4.99 -0.42
N ALA A 358 -13.68 3.72 -0.73
CA ALA A 358 -12.89 2.91 -1.66
C ALA A 358 -12.79 3.57 -3.05
N TYR A 359 -13.90 4.09 -3.58
CA TYR A 359 -13.93 4.77 -4.88
C TYR A 359 -13.01 5.97 -4.90
N ARG A 360 -13.06 6.82 -3.87
CA ARG A 360 -12.20 7.99 -3.78
C ARG A 360 -10.72 7.62 -3.63
N ALA A 361 -10.41 6.61 -2.83
CA ALA A 361 -9.04 6.11 -2.72
C ALA A 361 -8.51 5.63 -4.09
N LEU A 362 -9.32 4.92 -4.88
CA LEU A 362 -8.96 4.51 -6.24
C LEU A 362 -8.86 5.69 -7.20
N CYS A 363 -9.77 6.67 -7.14
CA CYS A 363 -9.66 7.88 -7.96
C CYS A 363 -8.37 8.66 -7.70
N ILE A 364 -7.94 8.75 -6.44
CA ILE A 364 -6.69 9.42 -6.06
C ILE A 364 -5.49 8.59 -6.54
N GLY A 365 -5.42 7.31 -6.17
CA GLY A 365 -4.23 6.49 -6.39
C GLY A 365 -4.07 5.94 -7.81
N HIS A 366 -5.19 5.68 -8.52
CA HIS A 366 -5.20 5.05 -9.85
C HIS A 366 -5.85 5.94 -10.92
N GLY A 367 -6.67 6.92 -10.53
CA GLY A 367 -7.42 7.77 -11.45
C GLY A 367 -8.86 7.30 -11.62
N ALA A 368 -9.77 8.24 -11.88
CA ALA A 368 -11.20 7.97 -12.02
C ALA A 368 -11.54 7.07 -13.23
N GLU A 369 -10.72 7.12 -14.27
CA GLU A 369 -10.86 6.29 -15.47
C GLU A 369 -10.18 4.92 -15.35
N SER A 370 -9.54 4.61 -14.22
CA SER A 370 -8.97 3.28 -14.02
C SER A 370 -10.09 2.22 -13.98
N PRO A 371 -9.86 0.99 -14.50
CA PRO A 371 -10.84 -0.09 -14.43
C PRO A 371 -11.34 -0.33 -13.00
N TYR A 372 -10.44 -0.23 -12.00
CA TYR A 372 -10.79 -0.33 -10.59
C TYR A 372 -11.83 0.73 -10.16
N ALA A 373 -11.60 1.99 -10.52
CA ALA A 373 -12.51 3.07 -10.16
C ALA A 373 -13.85 2.96 -10.91
N GLN A 374 -13.82 2.58 -12.19
CA GLN A 374 -15.02 2.40 -13.01
C GLN A 374 -15.91 1.27 -12.49
N ALA A 375 -15.33 0.11 -12.17
CA ALA A 375 -16.06 -1.03 -11.57
C ALA A 375 -16.78 -0.63 -10.29
N LEU A 376 -16.09 0.08 -9.39
CA LEU A 376 -16.68 0.53 -8.13
C LEU A 376 -17.70 1.65 -8.33
N SER A 377 -17.54 2.49 -9.35
CA SER A 377 -18.53 3.50 -9.73
C SER A 377 -19.86 2.87 -10.16
N GLN A 378 -19.82 1.80 -10.95
CA GLN A 378 -21.00 1.05 -11.37
C GLN A 378 -21.71 0.42 -10.16
N LYS A 379 -20.95 -0.22 -9.26
CA LYS A 379 -21.46 -0.78 -7.99
C LYS A 379 -22.13 0.27 -7.11
N LEU A 380 -21.53 1.47 -7.02
CA LEU A 380 -22.11 2.61 -6.32
C LEU A 380 -23.42 3.08 -6.96
N ALA A 381 -23.50 3.11 -8.29
CA ALA A 381 -24.71 3.50 -9.01
C ALA A 381 -25.85 2.52 -8.74
N GLN A 382 -25.58 1.21 -8.79
CA GLN A 382 -26.54 0.15 -8.48
C GLN A 382 -27.05 0.25 -7.04
N LEU A 383 -26.17 0.36 -6.05
CA LEU A 383 -26.59 0.47 -4.64
C LEU A 383 -27.39 1.75 -4.37
N LYS A 384 -27.04 2.87 -5.01
CA LYS A 384 -27.82 4.11 -4.93
C LYS A 384 -29.22 3.95 -5.54
N ALA A 385 -29.37 3.19 -6.63
CA ALA A 385 -30.66 2.91 -7.23
C ALA A 385 -31.55 2.10 -6.27
N VAL A 386 -31.01 1.06 -5.62
CA VAL A 386 -31.72 0.26 -4.60
C VAL A 386 -32.15 1.11 -3.41
N LEU A 387 -31.26 1.96 -2.88
CA LEU A 387 -31.62 2.86 -1.77
C LEU A 387 -32.68 3.89 -2.17
N ARG A 388 -32.71 4.32 -3.44
CA ARG A 388 -33.76 5.23 -3.95
C ARG A 388 -35.11 4.53 -4.07
N SER A 389 -35.14 3.32 -4.62
CA SER A 389 -36.40 2.57 -4.77
C SER A 389 -37.04 2.24 -3.41
N ARG A 390 -36.22 2.06 -2.37
CA ARG A 390 -36.69 1.86 -0.98
C ARG A 390 -37.04 3.14 -0.21
N GLY A 391 -36.85 4.32 -0.81
CA GLY A 391 -36.98 5.60 -0.09
C GLY A 391 -35.93 5.82 1.02
N ALA A 392 -34.95 4.92 1.14
CA ALA A 392 -33.91 4.92 2.16
C ALA A 392 -32.74 5.87 1.83
N LEU A 393 -32.66 6.37 0.60
CA LEU A 393 -31.74 7.43 0.21
C LEU A 393 -32.30 8.79 0.67
N THR A 394 -32.00 9.17 1.92
CA THR A 394 -32.48 10.44 2.50
C THR A 394 -32.22 11.64 1.57
N LYS A 395 -33.28 12.41 1.24
CA LYS A 395 -33.13 13.75 0.66
C LYS A 395 -32.28 14.61 1.60
N ASP A 396 -31.53 15.53 1.01
CA ASP A 396 -30.45 16.27 1.65
C ASP A 396 -30.92 17.29 2.71
N ALA A 397 -31.37 16.81 3.87
CA ALA A 397 -31.67 17.68 5.00
C ALA A 397 -30.35 18.07 5.70
N GLY A 398 -29.78 19.23 5.33
CA GLY A 398 -29.06 20.19 6.19
C GLY A 398 -27.87 19.76 7.07
N LYS A 399 -27.43 18.50 7.06
CA LYS A 399 -26.34 18.00 7.93
C LYS A 399 -24.99 18.04 7.21
N ARG A 400 -23.95 18.58 7.86
CA ARG A 400 -22.58 18.65 7.32
C ARG A 400 -22.06 17.25 7.00
N ARG A 401 -21.83 16.98 5.70
CA ARG A 401 -21.20 15.75 5.22
C ARG A 401 -19.67 15.87 5.30
N CYS A 402 -18.99 14.75 5.52
CA CYS A 402 -17.55 14.69 5.35
C CYS A 402 -17.20 15.07 3.91
N SER A 403 -16.31 16.04 3.71
CA SER A 403 -15.82 16.41 2.37
C SER A 403 -15.14 15.25 1.66
N PHE A 404 -14.51 14.35 2.43
CA PHE A 404 -13.76 13.21 1.91
C PHE A 404 -14.56 11.93 1.72
N CYS A 405 -15.66 11.67 2.42
CA CYS A 405 -16.42 10.43 2.17
C CYS A 405 -17.93 10.63 2.00
N GLY A 406 -18.42 11.87 2.09
CA GLY A 406 -19.86 12.16 2.02
C GLY A 406 -20.68 11.71 3.24
N TRP A 407 -20.06 10.99 4.20
CA TRP A 407 -20.76 10.48 5.39
C TRP A 407 -21.30 11.62 6.26
N ARG A 408 -22.54 11.49 6.71
CA ARG A 408 -23.20 12.47 7.59
C ARG A 408 -22.50 12.49 8.94
N ARG A 409 -21.81 13.59 9.28
CA ARG A 409 -21.25 13.74 10.63
C ARG A 409 -22.38 13.73 11.66
N ARG A 410 -22.25 12.89 12.71
CA ARG A 410 -23.01 13.12 13.94
C ARG A 410 -22.56 14.48 14.53
N PRO A 411 -23.48 15.33 15.02
CA PRO A 411 -23.08 16.54 15.74
C PRO A 411 -22.18 16.16 16.93
N GLY A 412 -21.01 16.79 17.06
CA GLY A 412 -20.08 16.49 18.14
C GLY A 412 -18.67 17.09 17.90
N PRO A 413 -17.81 17.13 18.93
CA PRO A 413 -16.51 17.82 18.91
C PRO A 413 -15.41 17.10 18.09
N ARG A 414 -15.68 15.91 17.53
CA ARG A 414 -14.67 15.12 16.81
C ARG A 414 -14.23 15.83 15.52
N ARG A 415 -12.93 16.16 15.43
CA ARG A 415 -12.28 16.77 14.25
C ARG A 415 -12.19 15.80 13.06
N ALA A 416 -12.24 14.49 13.30
CA ALA A 416 -12.18 13.42 12.28
C ALA A 416 -13.57 12.83 11.96
N CYS A 417 -13.81 12.46 10.69
CA CYS A 417 -15.00 11.69 10.30
C CYS A 417 -14.96 10.27 10.89
N SER A 418 -16.01 9.78 11.56
CA SER A 418 -15.96 8.43 12.14
C SER A 418 -15.98 7.29 11.11
N LEU A 419 -16.42 7.54 9.87
CA LEU A 419 -16.38 6.52 8.81
C LEU A 419 -15.00 6.40 8.15
N CYS A 420 -14.41 7.52 7.72
CA CYS A 420 -13.16 7.53 6.94
C CYS A 420 -11.97 8.08 7.71
N HIS A 421 -12.17 8.54 8.95
CA HIS A 421 -11.16 9.13 9.84
C HIS A 421 -10.49 10.39 9.28
N HIS A 422 -10.95 10.89 8.12
CA HIS A 422 -10.47 12.12 7.52
C HIS A 422 -10.69 13.30 8.47
N VAL A 423 -9.58 13.94 8.83
CA VAL A 423 -9.53 15.22 9.54
C VAL A 423 -9.53 16.29 8.47
N THR A 424 -10.61 17.06 8.37
CA THR A 424 -10.55 18.32 7.63
C THR A 424 -9.67 19.26 8.44
N LEU A 425 -8.42 19.47 7.99
CA LEU A 425 -7.60 20.58 8.46
C LEU A 425 -8.33 21.87 8.09
N ARG A 426 -9.11 22.42 9.02
CA ARG A 426 -9.39 23.85 8.99
C ARG A 426 -8.12 24.55 9.46
N HIS A 427 -7.17 24.76 8.55
CA HIS A 427 -6.17 25.78 8.78
C HIS A 427 -6.87 27.14 8.60
N PRO A 428 -6.82 28.07 9.57
CA PRO A 428 -7.48 29.37 9.47
C PRO A 428 -7.03 30.24 8.27
N GLY A 429 -5.97 29.85 7.54
CA GLY A 429 -5.41 30.61 6.41
C GLY A 429 -5.92 30.22 5.02
N HIS A 430 -6.72 29.16 4.87
CA HIS A 430 -7.03 28.61 3.55
C HIS A 430 -8.14 29.35 2.76
N GLU A 431 -8.75 30.38 3.34
CA GLU A 431 -9.68 31.29 2.64
C GLU A 431 -8.95 32.39 1.85
N ALA A 432 -7.69 32.68 2.14
CA ALA A 432 -6.93 33.72 1.45
C ALA A 432 -6.50 33.30 0.02
N LEU A 433 -6.24 32.01 -0.21
CA LEU A 433 -5.74 31.51 -1.50
C LEU A 433 -6.83 31.23 -2.54
N ARG A 434 -8.11 31.24 -2.16
CA ARG A 434 -9.23 31.06 -3.11
C ARG A 434 -9.70 32.35 -3.79
N ARG A 435 -9.10 33.51 -3.47
CA ARG A 435 -9.47 34.81 -4.08
C ARG A 435 -8.48 35.35 -5.11
N THR A 436 -7.40 34.63 -5.44
CA THR A 436 -6.49 35.05 -6.51
C THR A 436 -6.45 34.02 -7.64
N SER A 437 -7.59 33.83 -8.28
CA SER A 437 -7.64 33.39 -9.67
C SER A 437 -8.24 34.53 -10.49
N TYR A 438 -7.42 35.37 -11.10
CA TYR A 438 -7.79 36.07 -12.33
C TYR A 438 -6.51 36.54 -13.04
N TRP A 439 -6.03 35.69 -13.94
CA TRP A 439 -5.41 36.17 -15.17
C TRP A 439 -6.44 37.05 -15.88
N GLY A 440 -6.25 38.36 -15.76
CA GLY A 440 -6.99 39.38 -16.48
C GLY A 440 -5.97 40.37 -17.02
N ALA A 441 -5.44 40.07 -18.20
CA ALA A 441 -4.66 41.02 -18.97
C ALA A 441 -5.50 42.29 -19.22
N ARG A 442 -5.17 43.38 -18.53
CA ARG A 442 -5.56 44.73 -18.92
C ARG A 442 -4.30 45.57 -19.01
N SER A 443 -3.96 45.88 -20.25
CA SER A 443 -2.97 46.87 -20.65
C SER A 443 -3.23 48.20 -19.94
N ARG A 444 -2.34 48.60 -19.03
CA ARG A 444 -2.31 49.98 -18.52
C ARG A 444 -1.45 50.83 -19.45
N ARG A 445 -2.13 51.60 -20.29
CA ARG A 445 -1.60 52.80 -20.96
C ARG A 445 -0.82 53.66 -19.96
N ARG A 446 0.43 53.95 -20.28
CA ARG A 446 1.21 55.04 -19.68
C ARG A 446 0.43 56.36 -19.85
N ARG A 447 0.05 57.00 -18.75
CA ARG A 447 -0.22 58.44 -18.71
C ARG A 447 0.92 59.12 -17.98
N ARG A 448 1.65 59.95 -18.74
CA ARG A 448 2.59 60.96 -18.25
C ARG A 448 1.84 62.02 -17.43
N THR A 449 2.40 62.36 -16.28
CA THR A 449 2.31 63.68 -15.61
C THR A 449 3.66 63.81 -14.89
N LYS A 450 4.64 64.55 -15.44
CA LYS A 450 4.90 65.97 -15.17
C LYS A 450 4.66 66.35 -13.70
N THR A 451 5.74 66.30 -12.93
CA THR A 451 6.30 67.41 -12.15
C THR A 451 7.80 67.22 -12.16
#